data_AF-A0A0C2S4L6-F1
#
_entry.id   AF-A0A0C2S4L6-F1
#
_cell.length_a   1.000
_cell.length_b   1.000
_cell.length_c   1.000
_cell.angle_alpha   90.00
_cell.angle_beta   90.00
_cell.angle_gamma   90.00
#
_symmetry.space_group_name_H-M   'P 1'
#
loop_
_entity.id
_entity.type
_entity.pdbx_description
1 polymer ?
#
loop_
_entity_poly.entity_id
_entity_poly.type
_entity_poly.pdbx_seq_one_letter_code
_entity_poly.pdbx_strand_id
1 'polypeptide(L)'
;MAKYTIVDKDTCIACGACGAAAPDIYDYDDEGIAFVVLDDNEGTVEVPEVLYDDMLDAFEGCPTDSIKVAEEPFDGDALKFE
;
A
#
# COMPACT_ATOMS: atom_id res chain seq x y z
N MET A 1 1.90 13.02 11.35
CA MET A 1 2.36 13.50 10.04
C MET A 1 1.55 12.73 9.00
N ALA A 2 1.20 13.38 7.89
CA ALA A 2 0.47 12.72 6.81
C ALA A 2 1.27 11.51 6.33
N LYS A 3 0.59 10.41 6.02
CA LYS A 3 1.20 9.23 5.44
C LYS A 3 0.47 8.86 4.16
N TYR A 4 1.25 8.40 3.19
CA TYR A 4 0.79 7.91 1.91
C TYR A 4 1.27 6.47 1.75
N THR A 5 0.53 5.68 1.00
CA THR A 5 0.89 4.30 0.70
C THR A 5 0.60 3.96 -0.75
N ILE A 6 1.41 3.08 -1.32
CA ILE A 6 1.26 2.56 -2.69
C ILE A 6 1.80 1.13 -2.73
N VAL A 7 1.25 0.31 -3.62
CA VAL A 7 1.81 -1.02 -3.92
C VAL A 7 2.66 -0.95 -5.19
N ASP A 8 3.90 -1.39 -5.09
CA ASP A 8 4.70 -1.78 -6.24
C ASP A 8 4.15 -3.10 -6.82
N LYS A 9 3.42 -2.99 -7.92
CA LYS A 9 2.78 -4.12 -8.58
C LYS A 9 3.77 -5.06 -9.28
N ASP A 10 4.98 -4.58 -9.62
CA ASP A 10 5.99 -5.39 -10.30
C ASP A 10 6.65 -6.41 -9.36
N THR A 11 6.77 -6.07 -8.07
CA THR A 11 7.35 -6.96 -7.05
C THR A 11 6.29 -7.71 -6.24
N CYS A 12 5.01 -7.37 -6.39
CA CYS A 12 3.92 -8.04 -5.70
C CYS A 12 3.78 -9.50 -6.16
N ILE A 13 3.77 -10.43 -5.21
CA ILE A 13 3.65 -11.88 -5.48
C ILE A 13 2.28 -12.46 -5.10
N ALA A 14 1.24 -11.62 -4.98
CA ALA A 14 -0.12 -12.05 -4.62
C ALA A 14 -0.20 -12.87 -3.31
N CYS A 15 0.57 -12.49 -2.28
CA CYS A 15 0.66 -13.27 -1.04
C CYS A 15 -0.57 -13.17 -0.11
N GLY A 16 -1.41 -12.15 -0.26
CA GLY A 16 -2.63 -11.98 0.53
C GLY A 16 -2.47 -11.36 1.93
N ALA A 17 -1.25 -11.00 2.36
CA ALA A 17 -1.02 -10.51 3.72
C ALA A 17 -1.60 -9.11 3.97
N CYS A 18 -1.47 -8.22 2.98
CA CYS A 18 -1.84 -6.81 3.11
C CYS A 18 -3.34 -6.56 3.32
N GLY A 19 -4.20 -7.17 2.51
CA GLY A 19 -5.66 -7.07 2.66
C GLY A 19 -6.18 -7.82 3.88
N ALA A 20 -5.42 -8.77 4.45
CA ALA A 20 -5.76 -9.37 5.74
C ALA A 20 -5.42 -8.44 6.92
N ALA A 21 -4.32 -7.69 6.83
CA ALA A 21 -3.88 -6.75 7.86
C ALA A 21 -4.64 -5.41 7.80
N ALA A 22 -4.90 -4.90 6.60
CA ALA A 22 -5.50 -3.59 6.36
C ALA A 22 -6.51 -3.62 5.20
N PRO A 23 -7.66 -4.30 5.37
CA PRO A 23 -8.68 -4.46 4.32
C PRO A 23 -9.31 -3.13 3.87
N ASP A 24 -9.26 -2.09 4.70
CA ASP A 24 -9.76 -0.76 4.35
C ASP A 24 -8.76 0.05 3.48
N ILE A 25 -7.55 -0.48 3.24
CA ILE A 25 -6.49 0.18 2.48
C ILE A 25 -6.10 -0.62 1.23
N TYR A 26 -5.95 -1.94 1.35
CA TYR A 26 -5.45 -2.79 0.27
C TYR A 26 -6.48 -3.84 -0.13
N ASP A 27 -6.69 -3.96 -1.44
CA ASP A 27 -7.47 -5.02 -2.05
C ASP A 27 -6.69 -5.61 -3.23
N TYR A 28 -7.29 -6.55 -3.95
CA TYR A 28 -6.66 -7.31 -5.01
C TYR A 28 -7.43 -7.18 -6.32
N ASP A 29 -6.70 -7.06 -7.43
CA ASP A 29 -7.29 -7.15 -8.75
C ASP A 29 -7.63 -8.60 -9.15
N ASP A 30 -8.14 -8.80 -10.36
CA ASP A 30 -8.53 -10.11 -10.89
C ASP A 30 -7.34 -11.11 -10.99
N GLU A 31 -6.10 -10.62 -10.99
CA GLU A 31 -4.88 -11.44 -11.01
C GLU A 31 -4.33 -11.71 -9.60
N GLY A 32 -4.96 -11.15 -8.57
CA GLY A 32 -4.53 -11.26 -7.18
C GLY A 32 -3.42 -10.27 -6.81
N ILE A 33 -3.08 -9.32 -7.68
CA ILE A 33 -2.08 -8.30 -7.40
C ILE A 33 -2.71 -7.23 -6.52
N ALA A 34 -2.01 -6.89 -5.45
CA ALA A 34 -2.51 -5.91 -4.49
C ALA A 34 -2.49 -4.49 -5.07
N PHE A 35 -3.44 -3.66 -4.63
CA PHE A 35 -3.50 -2.24 -4.96
C PHE A 35 -4.12 -1.46 -3.80
N VAL A 36 -3.83 -0.15 -3.71
CA VAL A 36 -4.42 0.73 -2.69
C VAL A 36 -5.80 1.22 -3.15
N VAL A 37 -6.85 0.93 -2.39
CA VAL A 37 -8.24 1.28 -2.77
C VAL A 37 -8.56 2.76 -2.55
N LEU A 38 -7.79 3.45 -1.71
CA LEU A 38 -8.04 4.85 -1.34
C LEU A 38 -7.91 5.80 -2.53
N ASP A 39 -7.06 5.46 -3.49
CA ASP A 39 -6.69 6.33 -4.61
C ASP A 39 -6.29 5.56 -5.88
N ASP A 40 -6.80 4.34 -6.05
CA ASP A 40 -6.49 3.47 -7.19
C ASP A 40 -4.98 3.23 -7.38
N ASN A 41 -4.25 3.12 -6.26
CA ASN A 41 -2.81 2.87 -6.22
C ASN A 41 -1.95 3.99 -6.80
N GLU A 42 -2.42 5.23 -6.75
CA GLU A 42 -1.65 6.42 -7.14
C GLU A 42 -0.78 6.95 -5.98
N GLY A 43 -1.07 6.58 -4.73
CA GLY A 43 -0.35 7.04 -3.54
C GLY A 43 -0.40 8.56 -3.36
N THR A 44 -1.55 9.17 -3.66
CA THR A 44 -1.81 10.62 -3.60
C THR A 44 -2.79 11.02 -2.51
N VAL A 45 -3.57 10.07 -1.97
CA VAL A 45 -4.50 10.34 -0.87
C VAL A 45 -3.82 10.04 0.47
N GLU A 46 -3.94 10.99 1.40
CA GLU A 46 -3.49 10.79 2.77
C GLU A 46 -4.27 9.64 3.43
N VAL A 47 -3.55 8.70 4.01
CA VAL A 47 -4.13 7.59 4.77
C VAL A 47 -4.80 8.17 6.03
N PRO A 48 -6.05 7.82 6.35
CA PRO A 48 -6.69 8.23 7.59
C PRO A 48 -5.87 7.80 8.82
N GLU A 49 -5.66 8.70 9.79
CA GLU A 49 -4.85 8.40 10.98
C GLU A 49 -5.32 7.16 11.76
N VAL A 50 -6.64 6.87 11.73
CA VAL A 50 -7.23 5.68 12.36
C VAL A 50 -6.75 4.36 11.73
N LEU A 51 -6.25 4.40 10.49
CA LEU A 51 -5.76 3.24 9.74
C LEU A 51 -4.22 3.13 9.75
N TYR A 52 -3.52 3.97 10.52
CA TYR A 52 -2.05 3.97 10.52
C TYR A 52 -1.44 2.68 11.05
N ASP A 53 -2.04 2.09 12.09
CA ASP A 53 -1.54 0.83 12.66
C ASP A 53 -1.71 -0.31 11.66
N ASP A 54 -2.91 -0.45 11.09
CA ASP A 54 -3.22 -1.44 10.04
C ASP A 54 -2.28 -1.28 8.81
N MET A 55 -2.07 -0.04 8.36
CA MET A 55 -1.16 0.26 7.25
C MET A 55 0.27 -0.20 7.54
N LEU A 56 0.75 0.03 8.77
CA LEU A 56 2.10 -0.37 9.19
C LEU A 56 2.21 -1.89 9.35
N ASP A 57 1.18 -2.56 9.88
CA ASP A 57 1.13 -4.02 9.94
C ASP A 57 1.18 -4.65 8.54
N ALA A 58 0.48 -4.07 7.57
CA ALA A 58 0.54 -4.51 6.18
C ALA A 58 1.92 -4.25 5.54
N PHE A 59 2.52 -3.10 5.82
CA PHE A 59 3.86 -2.72 5.35
C PHE A 59 4.93 -3.69 5.87
N GLU A 60 4.97 -3.93 7.19
CA GLU A 60 5.92 -4.86 7.82
C GLU A 60 5.63 -6.33 7.47
N GLY A 61 4.36 -6.67 7.19
CA GLY A 61 3.93 -8.01 6.83
C GLY A 61 4.15 -8.39 5.37
N CYS A 62 4.52 -7.44 4.50
CA CYS A 62 4.72 -7.71 3.08
C CYS A 62 6.03 -8.48 2.84
N PRO A 63 6.01 -9.74 2.35
CA PRO A 63 7.22 -10.56 2.23
C PRO A 63 8.19 -10.11 1.12
N THR A 64 7.75 -9.20 0.25
CA THR A 64 8.51 -8.68 -0.89
C THR A 64 8.75 -7.17 -0.81
N ASP A 65 8.45 -6.56 0.35
CA ASP A 65 8.56 -5.11 0.56
C ASP A 65 7.83 -4.27 -0.51
N SER A 66 6.77 -4.83 -1.12
CA SER A 66 6.03 -4.21 -2.23
C SER A 66 5.10 -3.10 -1.76
N ILE A 67 4.67 -3.11 -0.49
CA ILE A 67 3.98 -1.97 0.10
C ILE A 67 5.01 -0.90 0.42
N LYS A 68 4.74 0.33 0.02
CA LYS A 68 5.59 1.50 0.28
C LYS A 68 4.83 2.49 1.13
N VAL A 69 5.52 3.13 2.06
CA VAL A 69 4.95 4.17 2.93
C VAL A 69 5.86 5.39 2.90
N ALA A 70 5.29 6.58 2.75
CA ALA A 70 6.03 7.84 2.75
C ALA A 70 5.26 8.97 3.45
N GLU A 71 5.96 10.05 3.79
CA GLU A 71 5.37 11.28 4.35
C GLU A 71 4.93 12.27 3.25
N GLU A 72 5.21 11.96 1.99
CA GLU A 72 4.86 12.74 0.80
C GLU A 72 4.20 11.83 -0.26
N PRO A 73 3.35 12.37 -1.15
CA PRO A 73 2.70 11.58 -2.22
C PRO A 73 3.70 10.85 -3.13
N PHE A 74 3.30 9.69 -3.64
CA PHE A 74 4.07 8.90 -4.63
C PHE A 74 3.83 9.36 -6.08
N ASP A 75 2.72 10.04 -6.35
CA ASP A 75 2.34 10.52 -7.70
C ASP A 75 2.38 9.40 -8.77
N GLY A 76 1.92 8.21 -8.40
CA GLY A 76 1.88 7.02 -9.26
C GLY A 76 3.20 6.25 -9.40
N ASP A 77 4.29 6.71 -8.76
CA ASP A 77 5.60 6.05 -8.80
C ASP A 77 5.93 5.39 -7.46
N ALA A 78 5.78 4.07 -7.38
CA ALA A 78 6.09 3.30 -6.18
C ALA A 78 7.58 3.34 -5.78
N LEU A 79 8.47 3.71 -6.70
CA LEU A 79 9.92 3.77 -6.48
C LEU A 79 10.42 5.20 -6.22
N LYS A 80 9.53 6.20 -6.08
CA LYS A 80 9.86 7.62 -5.95
C LYS A 80 10.87 7.94 -4.85
N PHE A 81 10.88 7.18 -3.76
CA PHE A 81 11.69 7.45 -2.57
C PHE A 81 12.75 6.36 -2.28
N GLU A 82 13.00 5.47 -3.23
CA GLU A 82 14.06 4.46 -3.13
C GLU A 82 15.45 4.96 -3.53
#